data_AF-A0A5B8U429-F1
#
_entry.id   AF-A0A5B8U429-F1
#
_cell.length_a   1.000
_cell.length_b   1.000
_cell.length_c   1.000
_cell.angle_alpha   90.00
_cell.angle_beta   90.00
_cell.angle_gamma   90.00
#
_symmetry.space_group_name_H-M   'P 1'
#
loop_
_entity.id
_entity.type
_entity.pdbx_description
1 polymer ?
#
loop_
_entity_poly.entity_id
_entity_poly.type
_entity_poly.pdbx_seq_one_letter_code
_entity_poly.pdbx_strand_id
1 'polypeptide(L)'
;MSGDFDLLAASLRADARDVDGFFDVLVAKLGEVFPDGVEIERGGLLGRSGPKAVAVTLGDRRYEAERARRTVVCRRRTVVRGIALKSEDLDVDAWIDALSADLVDEAARSERARVALEELLNP
;
A
#
# COMPACT_ATOMS: atom_id res chain seq x y z
N MET A 1 -3.30 14.42 -14.63
CA MET A 1 -2.27 13.44 -15.02
C MET A 1 -2.47 12.26 -14.09
N SER A 2 -3.06 11.17 -14.59
CA SER A 2 -3.47 9.99 -13.80
C SER A 2 -2.89 8.69 -14.36
N GLY A 3 -2.04 8.78 -15.39
CA GLY A 3 -1.64 7.64 -16.21
C GLY A 3 -0.60 6.71 -15.59
N ASP A 4 0.40 7.23 -14.88
CA ASP A 4 1.51 6.40 -14.38
C ASP A 4 1.10 5.57 -13.17
N PHE A 5 0.17 6.07 -12.36
CA PHE A 5 -0.42 5.29 -11.28
C PHE A 5 -1.35 4.20 -11.82
N ASP A 6 -2.19 4.50 -12.81
CA ASP A 6 -3.00 3.48 -13.49
C ASP A 6 -2.10 2.43 -14.18
N LEU A 7 -0.92 2.82 -14.66
CA LEU A 7 0.10 1.91 -15.20
C LEU A 7 0.74 1.04 -14.11
N LEU A 8 1.03 1.62 -12.94
CA LEU A 8 1.46 0.88 -11.76
C LEU A 8 0.37 -0.11 -11.32
N ALA A 9 -0.88 0.33 -11.19
CA ALA A 9 -2.02 -0.53 -10.85
C ALA A 9 -2.26 -1.63 -11.90
N ALA A 10 -2.07 -1.34 -13.19
CA ALA A 10 -2.17 -2.32 -14.27
C ALA A 10 -1.01 -3.32 -14.25
N SER A 11 0.23 -2.88 -13.99
CA SER A 11 1.40 -3.74 -13.82
C SER A 11 1.26 -4.63 -12.58
N LEU A 12 0.80 -4.03 -11.47
CA LEU A 12 0.49 -4.70 -10.21
C LEU A 12 -0.55 -5.82 -10.44
N ARG A 13 -1.61 -5.56 -11.20
CA ARG A 13 -2.66 -6.53 -11.55
C ARG A 13 -2.18 -7.61 -12.53
N ALA A 14 -1.22 -7.31 -13.40
CA ALA A 14 -0.60 -8.28 -14.31
C ALA A 14 0.29 -9.30 -13.57
N ASP A 15 1.00 -8.85 -12.53
CA ASP A 15 1.92 -9.66 -11.72
C ASP A 15 1.23 -10.44 -10.59
N ALA A 16 -0.03 -10.12 -10.25
CA ALA A 16 -0.81 -10.83 -9.23
C ALA A 16 -1.01 -12.35 -9.47
N ARG A 17 -0.62 -12.87 -10.65
CA ARG A 17 -0.52 -14.32 -10.94
C ARG A 17 0.62 -15.00 -10.17
N ASP A 18 1.62 -14.25 -9.71
CA ASP A 18 2.65 -14.63 -8.75
C ASP A 18 2.51 -13.76 -7.49
N VAL A 19 1.50 -14.10 -6.67
CA VAL A 19 1.10 -13.37 -5.45
C VAL A 19 2.28 -13.08 -4.52
N ASP A 20 3.29 -13.96 -4.52
CA ASP A 20 4.44 -13.81 -3.64
C ASP A 20 5.48 -12.82 -4.16
N GLY A 21 5.74 -12.74 -5.46
CA GLY A 21 6.60 -11.69 -6.03
C GLY A 21 5.93 -10.31 -5.96
N PHE A 22 4.61 -10.30 -6.23
CA PHE A 22 3.77 -9.11 -6.23
C PHE A 22 3.83 -8.32 -4.90
N PHE A 23 3.60 -9.00 -3.78
CA PHE A 23 3.52 -8.32 -2.48
C PHE A 23 4.89 -7.77 -2.02
N ASP A 24 6.00 -8.41 -2.40
CA ASP A 24 7.34 -7.90 -2.08
C ASP A 24 7.64 -6.59 -2.80
N VAL A 25 7.30 -6.51 -4.09
CA VAL A 25 7.47 -5.29 -4.90
C VAL A 25 6.59 -4.17 -4.40
N LEU A 26 5.32 -4.45 -4.09
CA LEU A 26 4.38 -3.48 -3.53
C LEU A 26 4.91 -2.88 -2.22
N VAL A 27 5.34 -3.73 -1.29
CA VAL A 27 5.84 -3.28 0.01
C VAL A 27 7.14 -2.50 -0.11
N ALA A 28 8.04 -2.90 -1.02
CA ALA A 28 9.27 -2.16 -1.29
C ALA A 28 8.96 -0.74 -1.80
N LYS A 29 8.10 -0.62 -2.82
CA LYS A 29 7.69 0.68 -3.38
C LYS A 29 7.01 1.58 -2.35
N LEU A 30 6.11 1.03 -1.54
CA LEU A 30 5.45 1.81 -0.48
C LEU A 30 6.46 2.32 0.57
N GLY A 31 7.42 1.49 0.97
CA GLY A 31 8.45 1.87 1.92
C GLY A 31 9.42 2.93 1.40
N GLU A 32 9.72 2.92 0.09
CA GLU A 32 10.57 3.94 -0.55
C GLU A 32 9.86 5.29 -0.62
N VAL A 33 8.57 5.28 -0.98
CA VAL A 33 7.83 6.50 -1.31
C VAL A 33 7.21 7.14 -0.07
N PHE A 34 6.84 6.35 0.94
CA PHE A 34 6.12 6.85 2.12
C PHE A 34 6.70 6.31 3.44
N PRO A 35 8.00 6.54 3.72
CA PRO A 35 8.67 5.95 4.87
C PRO A 35 8.06 6.34 6.23
N ASP A 36 7.48 7.55 6.34
CA ASP A 36 6.90 8.05 7.58
C ASP A 36 5.47 7.56 7.85
N GLY A 37 4.79 7.01 6.83
CA GLY A 37 3.39 6.59 6.90
C GLY A 37 3.17 5.09 6.70
N VAL A 38 4.25 4.33 6.51
CA VAL A 38 4.22 2.91 6.17
C VAL A 38 4.90 2.09 7.27
N GLU A 39 4.18 1.11 7.80
CA GLU A 39 4.68 0.12 8.74
C GLU A 39 4.83 -1.21 8.00
N ILE A 40 6.01 -1.81 8.05
CA ILE A 40 6.31 -3.08 7.38
C ILE A 40 6.69 -4.12 8.42
N GLU A 41 5.94 -5.21 8.49
CA GLU A 41 6.32 -6.38 9.28
C GLU A 41 7.05 -7.39 8.40
N ARG A 42 8.25 -7.81 8.81
CA ARG A 42 9.06 -8.80 8.09
C ARG A 42 9.08 -10.13 8.83
N GLY A 43 8.96 -11.23 8.10
CA GLY A 43 8.96 -12.58 8.66
C GLY A 43 10.35 -13.17 8.86
N GLY A 44 10.43 -14.17 9.76
CA GLY A 44 11.57 -15.08 9.91
C GLY A 44 12.65 -14.59 10.88
N LEU A 45 13.59 -15.46 11.24
CA LEU A 45 14.79 -15.06 11.97
C LEU A 45 15.58 -14.06 11.11
N LEU A 46 15.69 -12.81 11.58
CA LEU A 46 16.43 -11.72 10.93
C LEU A 46 15.87 -11.25 9.57
N GLY A 47 14.56 -11.34 9.32
CA GLY A 47 13.95 -10.74 8.13
C GLY A 47 14.25 -11.43 6.79
N ARG A 48 14.80 -12.65 6.81
CA ARG A 48 15.23 -13.41 5.62
C ARG A 48 14.09 -13.95 4.74
N SER A 49 12.84 -13.88 5.20
CA SER A 49 11.68 -14.42 4.48
C SER A 49 10.77 -13.35 3.87
N GLY A 50 11.27 -12.13 3.70
CA GLY A 50 10.51 -11.03 3.09
C GLY A 50 9.45 -10.40 4.00
N PRO A 51 8.77 -9.34 3.53
CA PRO A 51 7.64 -8.72 4.21
C PRO A 51 6.44 -9.68 4.32
N LYS A 52 5.86 -9.74 5.51
CA LYS A 52 4.65 -10.50 5.85
C LYS A 52 3.41 -9.63 5.90
N ALA A 53 3.55 -8.38 6.36
CA ALA A 53 2.45 -7.45 6.42
C ALA A 53 2.94 -6.03 6.12
N VAL A 54 2.04 -5.21 5.61
CA VAL A 54 2.23 -3.77 5.47
C VAL A 54 0.98 -3.05 5.94
N ALA A 55 1.17 -1.92 6.61
CA ALA A 55 0.11 -1.00 6.94
C ALA A 55 0.49 0.42 6.50
N VAL A 56 -0.41 1.09 5.79
CA VAL A 56 -0.24 2.47 5.33
C VAL A 56 -1.29 3.34 6.01
N THR A 57 -0.87 4.44 6.63
CA THR A 57 -1.77 5.38 7.29
C THR A 57 -1.81 6.69 6.53
N LEU A 58 -3.01 7.09 6.09
CA LEU A 58 -3.27 8.30 5.30
C LEU A 58 -4.43 9.06 5.95
N GLY A 59 -4.11 10.14 6.65
CA GLY A 59 -5.10 10.90 7.41
C GLY A 59 -5.87 10.03 8.42
N ASP A 60 -7.17 9.84 8.17
CA ASP A 60 -8.09 9.03 8.99
C ASP A 60 -8.27 7.60 8.45
N ARG A 61 -7.47 7.17 7.48
CA ARG A 61 -7.57 5.83 6.87
C ARG A 61 -6.31 5.03 7.10
N ARG A 62 -6.51 3.75 7.36
CA ARG A 62 -5.45 2.76 7.49
C ARG A 62 -5.70 1.60 6.54
N TYR A 63 -4.74 1.35 5.68
CA TYR A 63 -4.75 0.29 4.69
C TYR A 63 -3.82 -0.81 5.15
N GLU A 64 -4.32 -2.03 5.33
CA GLU A 64 -3.54 -3.17 5.81
C GLU A 64 -3.55 -4.26 4.75
N ALA A 65 -2.39 -4.85 4.48
CA ALA A 65 -2.27 -6.03 3.64
C ALA A 65 -1.34 -7.05 4.31
N GLU A 66 -1.80 -8.29 4.45
CA GLU A 66 -1.08 -9.37 5.12
C GLU A 66 -1.02 -10.62 4.25
N ARG A 67 0.15 -11.24 4.17
CA ARG A 67 0.32 -12.55 3.54
C ARG A 67 -0.23 -13.65 4.44
N ALA A 68 -1.22 -14.38 3.93
CA ALA A 68 -1.79 -15.55 4.57
C ALA A 68 -1.63 -16.79 3.68
N ARG A 69 -0.64 -17.64 3.96
CA ARG A 69 -0.33 -18.95 3.31
C ARG A 69 -0.31 -18.99 1.76
N ARG A 70 -1.44 -18.78 1.09
CA ARG A 70 -1.61 -18.80 -0.38
C ARG A 70 -2.40 -17.59 -0.92
N THR A 71 -2.73 -16.63 -0.06
CA THR A 71 -3.50 -15.44 -0.42
C THR A 71 -2.95 -14.23 0.32
N VAL A 72 -3.25 -13.05 -0.20
CA VAL A 72 -3.10 -11.80 0.54
C VAL A 72 -4.48 -11.42 1.08
N VAL A 73 -4.52 -11.02 2.35
CA VAL A 73 -5.72 -10.46 2.98
C VAL A 73 -5.53 -8.96 3.05
N CYS A 74 -6.44 -8.23 2.40
CA CYS A 74 -6.40 -6.78 2.35
C CYS A 74 -7.57 -6.20 3.16
N ARG A 75 -7.29 -5.14 3.92
CA ARG A 75 -8.29 -4.42 4.72
C ARG A 75 -8.11 -2.93 4.59
N ARG A 76 -9.22 -2.21 4.67
CA ARG A 76 -9.24 -0.77 4.92
C ARG A 76 -9.98 -0.49 6.21
N ARG A 77 -9.41 0.38 7.05
CA ARG A 77 -10.01 0.85 8.28
C ARG A 77 -10.10 2.36 8.27
N THR A 78 -11.22 2.89 8.76
CA THR A 78 -11.32 4.31 9.11
C THR A 78 -10.97 4.46 10.59
N VAL A 79 -9.91 5.20 10.89
CA VAL A 79 -9.39 5.45 12.23
C VAL A 79 -9.57 6.92 12.57
N VAL A 80 -10.38 7.21 13.59
CA VAL A 80 -10.58 8.58 14.08
C VAL A 80 -10.16 8.63 15.54
N ARG A 81 -9.26 9.56 15.90
CA ARG A 81 -8.70 9.70 17.25
C ARG A 81 -8.08 8.40 17.80
N GLY A 82 -7.49 7.58 16.92
CA GLY A 82 -6.88 6.29 17.30
C GLY A 82 -7.86 5.13 17.47
N ILE A 83 -9.16 5.32 17.22
CA ILE A 83 -10.18 4.27 17.30
C ILE A 83 -10.64 3.90 15.89
N ALA A 84 -10.58 2.60 15.55
CA ALA A 84 -11.14 2.10 14.30
C ALA A 84 -12.68 2.15 14.36
N LEU A 85 -13.29 2.98 13.52
CA LEU A 85 -14.74 3.16 13.40
C LEU A 85 -15.38 2.10 12.50
N LYS A 86 -14.68 1.72 11.44
CA LYS A 86 -15.13 0.76 10.43
C LYS A 86 -13.94 0.02 9.87
N SER A 87 -14.08 -1.28 9.67
CA SER A 87 -13.14 -2.13 8.94
C SER A 87 -13.90 -2.79 7.80
N GLU A 88 -13.28 -2.83 6.63
CA GLU A 88 -13.78 -3.57 5.47
C GLU A 88 -12.66 -4.44 4.90
N ASP A 89 -12.98 -5.69 4.62
CA ASP A 89 -12.10 -6.58 3.87
C ASP A 89 -12.27 -6.26 2.38
N LEU A 90 -11.15 -6.13 1.68
CA LEU A 90 -11.09 -5.83 0.25
C LEU A 90 -10.34 -6.96 -0.45
N ASP A 91 -10.65 -7.18 -1.73
CA ASP A 91 -9.70 -7.89 -2.59
C ASP A 91 -8.47 -7.00 -2.84
N VAL A 92 -7.40 -7.60 -3.36
CA VAL A 92 -6.13 -6.92 -3.59
C VAL A 92 -6.30 -5.75 -4.56
N ASP A 93 -7.10 -5.93 -5.61
CA ASP A 93 -7.33 -4.93 -6.64
C ASP A 93 -8.04 -3.69 -6.09
N ALA A 94 -9.16 -3.87 -5.40
CA ALA A 94 -9.92 -2.79 -4.78
C ALA A 94 -9.13 -2.10 -3.66
N TRP A 95 -8.25 -2.84 -2.97
CA TRP A 95 -7.35 -2.26 -1.97
C TRP A 95 -6.32 -1.33 -2.61
N ILE A 96 -5.69 -1.76 -3.71
CA ILE A 96 -4.75 -0.94 -4.47
C ILE A 96 -5.49 0.29 -4.96
N ASP A 97 -6.58 0.14 -5.71
CA ASP A 97 -7.30 1.26 -6.32
C ASP A 97 -7.73 2.30 -5.26
N ALA A 98 -8.19 1.84 -4.09
CA ALA A 98 -8.57 2.72 -2.98
C ALA A 98 -7.37 3.43 -2.30
N LEU A 99 -6.29 2.70 -2.00
CA LEU A 99 -5.06 3.27 -1.43
C LEU A 99 -4.52 4.38 -2.33
N SER A 100 -4.55 4.13 -3.63
CA SER A 100 -4.04 4.99 -4.68
C SER A 100 -4.77 6.32 -4.76
N ALA A 101 -6.10 6.26 -4.77
CA ALA A 101 -6.95 7.44 -4.77
C ALA A 101 -6.66 8.30 -3.52
N ASP A 102 -6.59 7.69 -2.34
CA ASP A 102 -6.33 8.41 -1.09
C ASP A 102 -4.89 8.95 -1.00
N LEU A 103 -3.91 8.26 -1.58
CA LEU A 103 -2.52 8.74 -1.68
C LEU A 103 -2.44 9.99 -2.54
N VAL A 104 -3.09 10.01 -3.70
CA VAL A 104 -3.13 11.19 -4.58
C VAL A 104 -3.81 12.36 -3.87
N ASP A 105 -4.91 12.09 -3.16
CA ASP A 105 -5.62 13.10 -2.39
C ASP A 105 -4.78 13.66 -1.22
N GLU A 106 -4.00 12.82 -0.54
CA GLU A 106 -3.09 13.24 0.53
C GLU A 106 -1.88 14.01 -0.04
N ALA A 107 -1.35 13.59 -1.19
CA ALA A 107 -0.31 14.30 -1.93
C ALA A 107 -0.75 15.68 -2.42
N ALA A 108 -2.01 15.84 -2.82
CA ALA A 108 -2.59 17.12 -3.15
C ALA A 108 -2.75 18.04 -1.92
N ARG A 109 -2.83 17.47 -0.70
CA ARG A 109 -2.98 18.20 0.57
C ARG A 109 -1.64 18.48 1.28
N SER A 110 -0.56 17.78 0.91
CA SER A 110 0.75 17.88 1.56
C SER A 110 1.86 18.00 0.52
N GLU A 111 2.57 19.14 0.50
CA GLU A 111 3.68 19.41 -0.42
C GLU A 111 4.75 18.31 -0.38
N ARG A 112 4.95 17.69 0.79
CA ARG A 112 5.91 16.60 1.00
C ARG A 112 5.44 15.28 0.35
N ALA A 113 4.13 15.00 0.38
CA ALA A 113 3.56 13.84 -0.29
C ALA A 113 3.46 14.03 -1.81
N ARG A 114 3.38 15.29 -2.28
CA ARG A 114 3.50 15.63 -3.70
C ARG A 114 4.88 15.29 -4.27
N VAL A 115 5.96 15.57 -3.54
CA VAL A 115 7.33 15.23 -3.93
C VAL A 115 7.54 13.71 -3.99
N ALA A 116 7.07 12.98 -2.98
CA ALA A 116 7.10 11.52 -2.98
C ALA A 116 6.31 10.91 -4.16
N LEU A 117 5.15 11.49 -4.47
CA LEU A 117 4.36 11.06 -5.63
C LEU A 117 5.07 11.39 -6.96
N GLU A 118 5.70 12.55 -7.12
CA GLU A 118 6.50 12.88 -8.31
C GLU A 118 7.67 11.90 -8.50
N GLU A 119 8.32 11.44 -7.43
CA GLU A 119 9.37 10.40 -7.48
C GLU A 119 8.83 9.00 -7.83
N LEU A 120 7.60 8.67 -7.41
CA LEU A 120 6.94 7.42 -7.80
C LEU A 120 6.56 7.40 -9.29
N LEU A 121 6.19 8.56 -9.84
CA LEU A 121 5.64 8.69 -11.19
C LEU A 121 6.73 8.94 -12.27
N ASN A 122 7.94 9.34 -11.88
CA ASN A 122 9.02 9.67 -12.82
C ASN A 122 10.25 8.78 -12.54
N PRO A 123 10.37 7.61 -13.21
CA PRO A 123 11.45 6.63 -12.97
C PRO A 123 12.83 7.10 -13.43
#